data_AF-A0A2R5L0I2-F1
#
_entry.id   AF-A0A2R5L0I2-F1
#
_cell.length_a   1.000
_cell.length_b   1.000
_cell.length_c   1.000
_cell.angle_alpha   90.00
_cell.angle_beta   90.00
_cell.angle_gamma   90.00
#
_symmetry.space_group_name_H-M   'P 1'
#
loop_
_entity.id
_entity.type
_entity.pdbx_description
1 polymer ?
#
loop_
_entity_poly.entity_id
_entity_poly.type
_entity_poly.pdbx_seq_one_letter_code
_entity_poly.pdbx_strand_id
1 'polypeptide(L)'
;VRLNAYCNHDVSNWKDLNPKFVLQVYRDYKLFGNDRSYLEKMWPVCLKVMEVSKTFDRDGDGLIENEGYPDQTFDSWTMHGPSAYCSSLWVASLCCMEEMASDMSDEQQQQQYQQLLSKAQLAHTDKLWNGSYYKFDSCSDPHSNSIMADQLA
;
A
#
# COMPACT_ATOMS: atom_id res chain seq x y z
N VAL A 1 20.71 11.11 -13.28
CA VAL A 1 20.92 10.12 -12.18
C VAL A 1 20.64 8.73 -12.76
N ARG A 2 21.45 7.71 -12.43
CA ARG A 2 21.13 6.30 -12.75
C ARG A 2 20.39 5.71 -11.55
N LEU A 3 19.11 5.41 -11.72
CA LEU A 3 18.24 4.87 -10.67
C LEU A 3 18.26 3.33 -10.69
N ASN A 4 17.72 2.68 -9.66
CA ASN A 4 17.59 1.22 -9.53
C ASN A 4 18.90 0.45 -9.70
N ALA A 5 19.97 0.88 -9.00
CA ALA A 5 21.25 0.17 -9.00
C ALA A 5 21.21 -1.16 -8.22
N TYR A 6 20.20 -1.35 -7.38
CA TYR A 6 19.95 -2.61 -6.68
C TYR A 6 19.65 -3.73 -7.69
N CYS A 7 20.34 -4.87 -7.55
CA CYS A 7 20.34 -5.93 -8.57
C CYS A 7 19.99 -7.33 -8.06
N ASN A 8 19.63 -7.48 -6.77
CA ASN A 8 19.27 -8.80 -6.24
C ASN A 8 17.86 -9.23 -6.72
N HIS A 9 16.92 -8.29 -6.78
CA HIS A 9 15.56 -8.49 -7.28
C HIS A 9 15.15 -7.37 -8.23
N ASP A 10 14.24 -7.66 -9.16
CA ASP A 10 13.52 -6.62 -9.88
C ASP A 10 12.51 -5.95 -8.95
N VAL A 11 12.76 -4.68 -8.62
CA VAL A 11 11.95 -3.90 -7.70
C VAL A 11 10.74 -3.25 -8.37
N SER A 12 10.62 -3.35 -9.70
CA SER A 12 9.60 -2.63 -10.48
C SER A 12 8.17 -3.04 -10.11
N ASN A 13 7.99 -4.26 -9.59
CA ASN A 13 6.70 -4.82 -9.20
C ASN A 13 6.57 -5.00 -7.69
N TRP A 14 7.42 -4.36 -6.89
CA TRP A 14 7.32 -4.46 -5.43
C TRP A 14 6.05 -3.79 -4.90
N LYS A 15 5.36 -4.47 -3.99
CA LYS A 15 4.03 -4.10 -3.51
C LYS A 15 4.08 -3.00 -2.44
N ASP A 16 5.21 -2.78 -1.80
CA ASP A 16 5.35 -1.81 -0.72
C ASP A 16 5.92 -0.45 -1.16
N LEU A 17 6.67 -0.37 -2.27
CA LEU A 17 7.36 0.86 -2.69
C LEU A 17 6.41 2.01 -3.02
N ASN A 18 5.39 1.76 -3.83
CA ASN A 18 4.41 2.77 -4.22
C ASN A 18 3.56 3.27 -3.03
N PRO A 19 2.98 2.37 -2.19
CA PRO A 19 2.31 2.80 -0.95
C PRO A 19 3.24 3.59 -0.02
N LYS A 20 4.49 3.14 0.19
CA LYS A 20 5.48 3.87 1.00
C LYS A 20 5.76 5.26 0.47
N PHE A 21 5.90 5.41 -0.86
CA PHE A 21 6.10 6.72 -1.46
C PHE A 21 4.94 7.68 -1.13
N VAL A 22 3.69 7.22 -1.27
CA VAL A 22 2.50 8.02 -0.94
C VAL A 22 2.47 8.39 0.54
N LEU A 23 2.74 7.43 1.43
CA LEU A 23 2.81 7.65 2.87
C LEU A 23 3.90 8.68 3.24
N GLN A 24 5.06 8.62 2.59
CA GLN A 24 6.14 9.60 2.78
C GLN A 24 5.76 11.00 2.30
N VAL A 25 5.12 11.10 1.13
CA VAL A 25 4.60 12.38 0.61
C VAL A 25 3.60 12.99 1.59
N TYR A 26 2.61 12.21 2.02
CA TYR A 26 1.61 12.68 2.97
C TYR A 26 2.23 13.10 4.30
N ARG A 27 3.14 12.27 4.84
CA ARG A 27 3.88 12.58 6.07
C ARG A 27 4.61 13.92 5.95
N ASP A 28 5.39 14.09 4.89
CA ASP A 28 6.19 15.31 4.71
C ASP A 28 5.27 16.53 4.49
N TYR A 29 4.20 16.40 3.71
CA TYR A 29 3.18 17.44 3.53
C TYR A 29 2.60 17.91 4.87
N LYS A 30 2.17 16.99 5.74
CA LYS A 30 1.59 17.33 7.05
C LYS A 30 2.65 17.87 8.02
N LEU A 31 3.83 17.27 8.08
CA LEU A 31 4.91 17.68 9.00
C LEU A 31 5.45 19.08 8.69
N PHE A 32 5.47 19.49 7.42
CA PHE A 32 5.95 20.80 7.01
C PHE A 32 4.82 21.84 6.85
N GLY A 33 3.74 21.67 7.61
CA GLY A 33 2.71 22.71 7.79
C GLY A 33 1.68 22.77 6.68
N ASN A 34 1.35 21.61 6.08
CA ASN A 34 0.39 21.51 4.97
C ASN A 34 0.79 22.37 3.76
N ASP A 35 2.07 22.31 3.35
CA ASP A 35 2.57 23.05 2.18
C ASP A 35 1.87 22.58 0.90
N ARG A 36 0.84 23.34 0.49
CA ARG A 36 0.06 23.08 -0.71
C ARG A 36 0.92 23.04 -1.97
N SER A 37 1.96 23.87 -2.05
CA SER A 37 2.81 23.94 -3.24
C SER A 37 3.66 22.67 -3.42
N TYR A 38 4.03 22.02 -2.31
CA TYR A 38 4.65 20.72 -2.31
C TYR A 38 3.66 19.65 -2.76
N LEU A 39 2.45 19.64 -2.18
CA LEU A 39 1.43 18.66 -2.52
C LEU A 39 1.01 18.76 -4.00
N GLU A 40 0.83 19.96 -4.53
CA GLU A 40 0.50 20.19 -5.95
C GLU A 40 1.55 19.57 -6.90
N LYS A 41 2.83 19.56 -6.52
CA LYS A 41 3.91 18.93 -7.29
C LYS A 41 3.89 17.41 -7.17
N MET A 42 3.59 16.89 -5.98
CA MET A 42 3.62 15.44 -5.72
C MET A 42 2.32 14.73 -6.12
N TRP A 43 1.19 15.42 -6.15
CA TRP A 43 -0.13 14.88 -6.45
C TRP A 43 -0.18 14.05 -7.75
N PRO A 44 0.28 14.55 -8.91
CA PRO A 44 0.27 13.74 -10.13
C PRO A 44 1.16 12.50 -10.05
N VAL A 45 2.25 12.53 -9.26
CA VAL A 45 3.12 11.37 -9.03
C VAL A 45 2.41 10.34 -8.15
N CYS A 46 1.76 10.79 -7.07
CA CYS A 46 0.96 9.94 -6.18
C CYS A 46 -0.16 9.24 -6.95
N LEU A 47 -0.91 9.97 -7.78
CA LEU A 47 -1.92 9.39 -8.67
C LEU A 47 -1.32 8.31 -9.57
N LYS A 48 -0.15 8.55 -10.16
CA LYS A 48 0.47 7.61 -11.09
C LYS A 48 0.93 6.32 -10.42
N VAL A 49 1.58 6.42 -9.26
CA VAL A 49 2.04 5.23 -8.52
C VAL A 49 0.87 4.43 -7.98
N MET A 50 -0.21 5.10 -7.54
CA MET A 50 -1.43 4.43 -7.09
C MET A 50 -2.18 3.77 -8.24
N GLU A 51 -2.22 4.37 -9.44
CA GLU A 51 -2.77 3.73 -10.64
C GLU A 51 -2.05 2.40 -10.95
N VAL A 52 -0.71 2.39 -10.87
CA VAL A 52 0.07 1.15 -11.04
C VAL A 52 -0.25 0.15 -9.94
N SER A 53 -0.25 0.58 -8.68
CA SER A 53 -0.55 -0.31 -7.55
C SER A 53 -1.94 -0.94 -7.63
N LYS A 54 -2.96 -0.20 -8.11
CA LYS A 54 -4.31 -0.74 -8.34
C LYS A 54 -4.33 -1.92 -9.31
N THR A 55 -3.35 -2.03 -10.23
CA THR A 55 -3.27 -3.17 -11.15
C THR A 55 -2.82 -4.47 -10.47
N PHE A 56 -2.30 -4.37 -9.25
CA PHE A 56 -1.90 -5.53 -8.47
C PHE A 56 -3.08 -6.23 -7.81
N ASP A 57 -4.22 -5.54 -7.57
CA ASP A 57 -5.50 -6.14 -7.14
C ASP A 57 -6.05 -7.06 -8.24
N ARG A 58 -5.87 -8.38 -8.08
CA ARG A 58 -6.22 -9.38 -9.11
C ARG A 58 -7.61 -9.96 -8.93
N ASP A 59 -8.06 -10.12 -7.69
CA ASP A 59 -9.38 -10.65 -7.39
C ASP A 59 -10.46 -9.56 -7.27
N GLY A 60 -10.04 -8.30 -7.28
CA GLY A 60 -10.93 -7.16 -7.21
C GLY A 60 -11.58 -7.05 -5.86
N ASP A 61 -10.93 -7.43 -4.76
CA ASP A 61 -11.44 -7.27 -3.39
C ASP A 61 -11.05 -5.92 -2.75
N GLY A 62 -10.21 -5.13 -3.42
CA GLY A 62 -9.71 -3.85 -2.93
C GLY A 62 -8.35 -3.91 -2.24
N LEU A 63 -7.72 -5.09 -2.11
CA LEU A 63 -6.34 -5.27 -1.65
C LEU A 63 -5.42 -5.61 -2.81
N ILE A 64 -4.16 -5.26 -2.67
CA ILE A 64 -3.10 -5.68 -3.59
C ILE A 64 -2.49 -7.00 -3.10
N GLU A 65 -2.17 -7.90 -4.04
CA GLU A 65 -1.62 -9.22 -3.73
C GLU A 65 -0.10 -9.28 -3.93
N ASN A 66 0.59 -9.89 -2.97
CA ASN A 66 1.96 -10.38 -3.17
C ASN A 66 1.95 -11.63 -4.06
N GLU A 67 2.96 -11.77 -4.92
CA GLU A 67 2.95 -12.76 -6.02
C GLU A 67 3.61 -14.11 -5.70
N GLY A 68 3.95 -14.38 -4.42
CA GLY A 68 4.60 -15.64 -4.04
C GLY A 68 6.10 -15.68 -4.34
N TYR A 69 6.73 -14.51 -4.51
CA TYR A 69 8.17 -14.30 -4.44
C TYR A 69 8.46 -13.03 -3.61
N PRO A 70 9.72 -12.76 -3.22
CA PRO A 70 10.05 -11.54 -2.47
C PRO A 70 9.85 -10.28 -3.34
N ASP A 71 8.68 -9.68 -3.20
CA ASP A 71 8.24 -8.49 -3.92
C ASP A 71 7.97 -7.30 -2.97
N GLN A 72 8.78 -7.21 -1.91
CA GLN A 72 8.72 -6.16 -0.89
C GLN A 72 10.04 -6.11 -0.09
N THR A 73 10.18 -5.15 0.83
CA THR A 73 11.44 -4.84 1.54
C THR A 73 12.09 -5.98 2.31
N PHE A 74 11.34 -6.96 2.79
CA PHE A 74 11.83 -8.21 3.37
C PHE A 74 12.16 -9.15 2.21
N ASP A 75 13.20 -8.79 1.45
CA ASP A 75 13.59 -9.29 0.13
C ASP A 75 14.01 -10.77 0.07
N SER A 76 14.01 -11.45 1.20
CA SER A 76 14.25 -12.90 1.32
C SER A 76 13.09 -13.66 1.96
N TRP A 77 12.00 -12.96 2.30
CA TRP A 77 10.81 -13.51 2.94
C TRP A 77 9.62 -13.41 2.00
N THR A 78 9.21 -14.55 1.45
CA THR A 78 8.08 -14.62 0.50
C THR A 78 6.75 -14.36 1.20
N MET A 79 5.94 -13.50 0.59
CA MET A 79 4.52 -13.30 0.89
C MET A 79 3.69 -13.73 -0.33
N HIS A 80 2.46 -14.22 -0.12
CA HIS A 80 1.56 -14.60 -1.22
C HIS A 80 0.10 -14.22 -0.91
N GLY A 81 -0.58 -13.62 -1.90
CA GLY A 81 -1.89 -12.98 -1.68
C GLY A 81 -1.76 -11.70 -0.86
N PRO A 82 -2.87 -11.16 -0.33
CA PRO A 82 -2.79 -10.06 0.62
C PRO A 82 -1.95 -10.43 1.85
N SER A 83 -0.90 -9.65 2.14
CA SER A 83 -0.08 -9.78 3.35
C SER A 83 -0.43 -8.71 4.38
N ALA A 84 -0.30 -8.99 5.67
CA ALA A 84 -0.56 -7.97 6.70
C ALA A 84 0.28 -6.71 6.50
N TYR A 85 1.56 -6.89 6.18
CA TYR A 85 2.49 -5.81 5.92
C TYR A 85 2.13 -4.98 4.67
N CYS A 86 2.00 -5.57 3.49
CA CYS A 86 1.71 -4.78 2.28
C CYS A 86 0.28 -4.23 2.29
N SER A 87 -0.70 -4.99 2.82
CA SER A 87 -2.08 -4.54 2.90
C SER A 87 -2.28 -3.40 3.91
N SER A 88 -1.58 -3.38 5.05
CA SER A 88 -1.66 -2.25 5.99
C SER A 88 -1.11 -0.96 5.38
N LEU A 89 0.06 -1.04 4.72
CA LEU A 89 0.63 0.09 3.96
C LEU A 89 -0.31 0.58 2.85
N TRP A 90 -0.94 -0.35 2.12
CA TRP A 90 -1.92 -0.05 1.08
C TRP A 90 -3.16 0.65 1.63
N VAL A 91 -3.77 0.12 2.70
CA VAL A 91 -4.95 0.74 3.33
C VAL A 91 -4.61 2.13 3.86
N ALA A 92 -3.44 2.29 4.50
CA ALA A 92 -2.98 3.59 4.99
C ALA A 92 -2.74 4.58 3.83
N SER A 93 -2.16 4.14 2.71
CA SER A 93 -1.93 5.00 1.56
C SER A 93 -3.23 5.42 0.88
N LEU A 94 -4.25 4.54 0.82
CA LEU A 94 -5.59 4.90 0.35
C LEU A 94 -6.23 5.99 1.21
N CYS A 95 -6.11 5.89 2.54
CA CYS A 95 -6.56 6.92 3.48
C CYS A 95 -5.86 8.26 3.22
N CYS A 96 -4.53 8.24 3.05
CA CYS A 96 -3.77 9.44 2.70
C CYS A 96 -4.20 10.04 1.35
N MET A 97 -4.49 9.21 0.35
CA MET A 97 -4.95 9.66 -0.97
C MET A 97 -6.34 10.30 -0.92
N GLU A 98 -7.28 9.76 -0.12
CA GLU A 98 -8.59 10.36 0.09
C GLU A 98 -8.45 11.78 0.67
N GLU A 99 -7.62 11.94 1.71
CA GLU A 99 -7.42 13.24 2.35
C GLU A 99 -6.69 14.22 1.43
N MET A 100 -5.60 13.79 0.76
CA MET A 100 -4.89 14.64 -0.20
C MET A 100 -5.77 15.05 -1.38
N ALA A 101 -6.68 14.18 -1.85
CA ALA A 101 -7.64 14.55 -2.88
C ALA A 101 -8.59 15.65 -2.39
N SER A 102 -9.05 15.58 -1.14
CA SER A 102 -9.85 16.63 -0.52
C SER A 102 -9.09 17.96 -0.43
N ASP A 103 -7.84 17.92 0.07
CA ASP A 103 -6.96 19.08 0.17
C ASP A 103 -6.67 19.71 -1.21
N MET A 104 -6.62 18.88 -2.27
CA MET A 104 -6.46 19.31 -3.67
C MET A 104 -7.76 19.76 -4.33
N SER A 105 -8.92 19.63 -3.65
CA SER A 105 -10.26 19.87 -4.19
C SER A 105 -10.57 19.01 -5.43
N ASP A 106 -10.05 17.78 -5.45
CA ASP A 106 -10.29 16.76 -6.48
C ASP A 106 -11.38 15.78 -6.00
N GLU A 107 -12.63 16.22 -6.08
CA GLU A 107 -13.80 15.47 -5.57
C GLU A 107 -13.95 14.07 -6.22
N GLN A 108 -13.57 13.95 -7.50
CA GLN A 108 -13.64 12.68 -8.21
C GLN A 108 -12.66 11.66 -7.62
N GLN A 109 -11.40 12.05 -7.44
CA GLN A 109 -10.41 11.16 -6.83
C GLN A 109 -10.74 10.87 -5.37
N GLN A 110 -11.21 11.87 -4.62
CA GLN A 110 -11.62 11.69 -3.23
C GLN A 110 -12.67 10.58 -3.11
N GLN A 111 -13.74 10.64 -3.91
CA GLN A 111 -14.80 9.64 -3.88
C GLN A 111 -14.29 8.24 -4.28
N GLN A 112 -13.40 8.16 -5.29
CA GLN A 112 -12.81 6.89 -5.70
C GLN A 112 -11.96 6.25 -4.60
N TYR A 113 -11.10 7.03 -3.95
CA TYR A 113 -10.25 6.54 -2.86
C TYR A 113 -11.07 6.19 -1.62
N GLN A 114 -12.11 6.95 -1.29
CA GLN A 114 -13.03 6.64 -0.19
C GLN A 114 -13.72 5.27 -0.37
N GLN A 115 -14.24 5.02 -1.58
CA GLN A 115 -14.90 3.74 -1.90
C GLN A 115 -13.90 2.57 -1.83
N LEU A 116 -12.71 2.76 -2.40
CA LEU A 116 -11.66 1.74 -2.40
C LEU A 116 -11.13 1.48 -0.99
N LEU A 117 -10.93 2.51 -0.18
CA LEU A 117 -10.52 2.42 1.23
C LEU A 117 -11.51 1.59 2.03
N SER A 118 -12.81 1.90 1.92
CA SER A 118 -13.86 1.19 2.63
C SER A 118 -13.85 -0.31 2.31
N LYS A 119 -13.66 -0.64 1.03
CA LYS A 119 -13.58 -2.03 0.56
C LYS A 119 -12.32 -2.74 1.06
N ALA A 120 -11.16 -2.08 0.93
CA ALA A 120 -9.87 -2.58 1.37
C ALA A 120 -9.83 -2.85 2.89
N GLN A 121 -10.42 -1.98 3.70
CA GLN A 121 -10.48 -2.15 5.17
C GLN A 121 -11.28 -3.39 5.59
N LEU A 122 -12.42 -3.64 4.92
CA LEU A 122 -13.23 -4.84 5.14
C LEU A 122 -12.45 -6.09 4.75
N ALA A 123 -11.90 -6.11 3.53
CA ALA A 123 -11.10 -7.23 3.05
C ALA A 123 -9.86 -7.52 3.92
N HIS A 124 -9.17 -6.47 4.40
CA HIS A 124 -7.99 -6.60 5.25
C HIS A 124 -8.34 -7.31 6.56
N THR A 125 -9.45 -6.93 7.18
CA THR A 125 -9.92 -7.58 8.41
C THR A 125 -10.38 -9.01 8.13
N ASP A 126 -11.24 -9.20 7.13
CA ASP A 126 -11.84 -10.51 6.83
C ASP A 126 -10.79 -11.56 6.43
N LYS A 127 -9.78 -11.18 5.65
CA LYS A 127 -8.76 -12.11 5.14
C LYS A 127 -7.66 -12.42 6.15
N LEU A 128 -7.30 -11.47 7.03
CA LEU A 128 -6.07 -11.55 7.82
C LEU A 128 -6.28 -11.59 9.33
N TRP A 129 -7.35 -11.03 9.88
CA TRP A 129 -7.60 -11.05 11.32
C TRP A 129 -8.04 -12.45 11.77
N ASN A 130 -7.32 -13.05 12.71
CA ASN A 130 -7.64 -14.39 13.24
C ASN A 130 -8.31 -14.38 14.62
N GLY A 131 -8.66 -13.20 15.15
CA GLY A 131 -9.19 -13.04 16.51
C GLY A 131 -8.15 -12.62 17.55
N SER A 132 -6.87 -12.59 17.22
CA SER A 132 -5.81 -12.14 18.15
C SER A 132 -4.71 -11.31 17.49
N TYR A 133 -4.35 -11.62 16.25
CA TYR A 133 -3.37 -10.87 15.45
C TYR A 133 -3.71 -10.98 13.97
N TYR A 134 -3.02 -10.21 13.13
CA TYR A 134 -3.11 -10.33 11.68
C TYR A 134 -2.13 -11.41 11.20
N LYS A 135 -2.65 -12.42 10.49
CA LYS A 135 -1.86 -13.43 9.79
C LYS A 135 -0.80 -12.77 8.91
N PHE A 136 0.35 -13.42 8.76
CA PHE A 136 1.43 -12.95 7.90
C PHE A 136 0.95 -12.66 6.48
N ASP A 137 0.21 -13.61 5.89
CA ASP A 137 -0.52 -13.44 4.64
C ASP A 137 -1.81 -14.27 4.59
N SER A 138 -2.59 -14.07 3.53
CA SER A 138 -3.91 -14.70 3.38
C SER A 138 -3.86 -16.13 2.87
N CYS A 139 -2.67 -16.66 2.56
CA CYS A 139 -2.52 -18.01 2.05
C CYS A 139 -2.79 -19.07 3.13
N SER A 140 -2.73 -20.33 2.71
CA SER A 140 -2.91 -21.50 3.58
C SER A 140 -1.60 -22.26 3.83
N ASP A 141 -0.45 -21.61 3.57
CA ASP A 141 0.86 -22.19 3.80
C ASP A 141 1.18 -22.28 5.31
N PRO A 142 2.07 -23.19 5.73
CA PRO A 142 2.41 -23.39 7.15
C PRO A 142 2.86 -22.11 7.88
N HIS A 143 3.46 -21.17 7.15
CA HIS A 143 3.99 -19.92 7.70
C HIS A 143 3.01 -18.74 7.66
N SER A 144 1.83 -18.89 7.05
CA SER A 144 0.82 -17.81 6.94
C SER A 144 0.32 -17.33 8.31
N ASN A 145 0.44 -18.16 9.36
CA ASN A 145 0.09 -17.79 10.73
C ASN A 145 1.26 -17.22 11.55
N SER A 146 2.41 -16.94 10.94
CA SER A 146 3.54 -16.33 11.64
C SER A 146 3.17 -14.95 12.19
N ILE A 147 3.63 -14.64 13.39
CA ILE A 147 3.44 -13.31 13.99
C ILE A 147 4.57 -12.42 13.48
N MET A 148 4.26 -11.54 12.53
CA MET A 148 5.20 -10.55 12.03
C MET A 148 5.21 -9.34 12.96
N ALA A 149 6.40 -8.88 13.34
CA ALA A 149 6.53 -7.67 14.18
C ALA A 149 5.96 -6.42 13.49
N ASP A 150 6.10 -6.36 12.16
CA ASP A 150 5.67 -5.25 11.31
C ASP A 150 4.33 -5.55 10.58
N GLN A 151 3.45 -6.35 11.19
CA GLN A 151 2.15 -6.71 10.59
C GLN A 151 1.18 -5.50 10.43
N LEU A 152 1.44 -4.40 11.15
CA LEU A 152 0.70 -3.15 11.11
C LEU A 152 1.69 -2.00 10.91
N ALA A 153 2.34 -1.99 9.74
CA ALA A 153 3.42 -1.06 9.39
C ALA A 153 2.96 0.38 9.14
#